data_AF-A0A1A8B3K5-F1
#
_entry.id   AF-A0A1A8B3K5-F1
#
_cell.length_a   1.000
_cell.length_b   1.000
_cell.length_c   1.000
_cell.angle_alpha   90.00
_cell.angle_beta   90.00
_cell.angle_gamma   90.00
#
_symmetry.space_group_name_H-M   'P 1'
#
loop_
_entity.id
_entity.type
_entity.pdbx_description
1 polymer ?
#
loop_
_entity_poly.entity_id
_entity_poly.type
_entity_poly.pdbx_seq_one_letter_code
_entity_poly.pdbx_strand_id
1 'polypeptide(L)'
;MSLLLDIQFEELPPDKSVDTKTFLDNVSKLPLFFDCLGSKVFTVIKSDINGNITKIKAVYHKDPAKYVTLQDILEAEREAYEAEWPKVGATLALMWLKRGLRFIQVLLQSLADGERDENNPNLIRVNITKAYEQALKRYHGWVVQKVFSAALLAAPYRSNFLKSLSKGEEVKEEDCLANVRHFLVNYTMVIDAIYEMYTNLNAELNYTV
;
A
#
# COMPACT_ATOMS: atom_id res chain seq x y z
N MET A 1 -18.88 -4.70 -10.11
CA MET A 1 -17.76 -3.76 -10.27
C MET A 1 -16.75 -3.98 -9.15
N SER A 2 -15.49 -4.30 -9.50
CA SER A 2 -14.43 -4.56 -8.53
C SER A 2 -14.11 -3.33 -7.67
N LEU A 3 -13.78 -3.52 -6.40
CA LEU A 3 -13.30 -2.49 -5.48
C LEU A 3 -12.14 -1.67 -6.08
N LEU A 4 -11.28 -2.31 -6.87
CA LEU A 4 -10.10 -1.68 -7.46
C LEU A 4 -10.45 -0.79 -8.67
N LEU A 5 -11.58 -1.01 -9.33
CA LEU A 5 -11.98 -0.18 -10.48
C LEU A 5 -12.43 1.22 -10.06
N ASP A 6 -12.80 1.41 -8.79
CA ASP A 6 -13.12 2.73 -8.24
C ASP A 6 -11.86 3.55 -7.88
N ILE A 7 -10.68 2.96 -8.04
CA ILE A 7 -9.38 3.54 -7.70
C ILE A 7 -8.58 3.69 -8.99
N GLN A 8 -8.45 4.92 -9.46
CA GLN A 8 -7.82 5.22 -10.74
C GLN A 8 -6.56 6.04 -10.49
N PHE A 9 -5.42 5.35 -10.46
CA PHE A 9 -4.12 6.01 -10.55
C PHE A 9 -3.92 6.46 -11.99
N GLU A 10 -3.59 7.73 -12.18
CA GLU A 10 -3.29 8.30 -13.49
C GLU A 10 -1.85 7.96 -13.91
N GLU A 11 -1.58 8.09 -15.20
CA GLU A 11 -0.21 8.00 -15.70
C GLU A 11 0.62 9.14 -15.11
N LEU A 12 1.85 8.83 -14.70
CA LEU A 12 2.74 9.85 -14.15
C LEU A 12 3.20 10.82 -15.24
N PRO A 13 3.37 12.12 -14.91
CA PRO A 13 4.05 13.06 -15.79
C PRO A 13 5.51 12.64 -16.06
N PRO A 14 6.18 13.20 -17.08
CA PRO A 14 7.55 12.83 -17.43
C PRO A 14 8.58 13.01 -16.31
N ASP A 15 8.34 13.96 -15.40
CA ASP A 15 9.18 14.22 -14.22
C ASP A 15 8.87 13.29 -13.04
N LYS A 16 7.91 12.36 -13.20
CA LYS A 16 7.44 11.41 -12.19
C LYS A 16 6.87 12.06 -10.92
N SER A 17 6.51 13.34 -10.96
CA SER A 17 5.88 14.01 -9.83
C SER A 17 4.54 13.35 -9.48
N VAL A 18 4.26 13.25 -8.18
CA VAL A 18 3.03 12.63 -7.66
C VAL A 18 2.18 13.73 -7.02
N ASP A 19 1.07 14.09 -7.66
CA ASP A 19 0.09 15.04 -7.11
C ASP A 19 -0.47 14.51 -5.78
N THR A 20 -0.33 15.30 -4.72
CA THR A 20 -0.71 14.93 -3.36
C THR A 20 -2.20 14.65 -3.26
N LYS A 21 -3.04 15.49 -3.88
CA LYS A 21 -4.49 15.41 -3.74
C LYS A 21 -5.00 14.12 -4.39
N THR A 22 -4.66 13.91 -5.65
CA THR A 22 -5.06 12.74 -6.43
C THR A 22 -4.51 11.47 -5.80
N PHE A 23 -3.26 11.49 -5.31
CA PHE A 23 -2.70 10.37 -4.55
C PHE A 23 -3.55 10.05 -3.31
N LEU A 24 -3.81 11.05 -2.45
CA LEU A 24 -4.56 10.87 -1.21
C LEU A 24 -6.01 10.44 -1.45
N ASP A 25 -6.67 10.98 -2.47
CA ASP A 25 -8.04 10.61 -2.85
C ASP A 25 -8.12 9.13 -3.26
N ASN A 26 -7.12 8.62 -3.98
CA ASN A 26 -7.03 7.22 -4.37
C ASN A 26 -6.62 6.30 -3.22
N VAL A 27 -5.55 6.62 -2.48
CA VAL A 27 -5.08 5.74 -1.39
C VAL A 27 -6.04 5.68 -0.22
N SER A 28 -6.94 6.68 -0.05
CA SER A 28 -8.00 6.65 0.97
C SER A 28 -9.02 5.53 0.76
N LYS A 29 -9.11 4.98 -0.46
CA LYS A 29 -10.03 3.87 -0.79
C LYS A 29 -9.38 2.50 -0.56
N LEU A 30 -8.04 2.42 -0.61
CA LEU A 30 -7.29 1.18 -0.45
C LEU A 30 -7.45 0.48 0.90
N PRO A 31 -7.68 1.14 2.05
CA PRO A 31 -7.95 0.46 3.31
C PRO A 31 -9.12 -0.54 3.26
N LEU A 32 -10.08 -0.37 2.35
CA LEU A 32 -11.18 -1.33 2.11
C LEU A 32 -10.67 -2.68 1.58
N PHE A 33 -9.48 -2.72 0.99
CA PHE A 33 -8.80 -3.95 0.60
C PHE A 33 -8.61 -4.91 1.79
N PHE A 34 -8.27 -4.38 2.97
CA PHE A 34 -8.03 -5.21 4.15
C PHE A 34 -9.31 -5.83 4.70
N ASP A 35 -10.48 -5.25 4.39
CA ASP A 35 -11.77 -5.87 4.73
C ASP A 35 -12.01 -7.13 3.89
N CYS A 36 -11.43 -7.21 2.68
CA CYS A 36 -11.48 -8.41 1.83
C CYS A 36 -10.67 -9.58 2.40
N LEU A 37 -9.76 -9.33 3.34
CA LEU A 37 -9.02 -10.38 4.05
C LEU A 37 -9.85 -11.01 5.19
N GLY A 38 -11.04 -10.48 5.49
CA GLY A 38 -12.10 -11.11 6.28
C GLY A 38 -11.84 -11.30 7.79
N SER A 39 -10.60 -11.23 8.24
CA SER A 39 -10.24 -11.44 9.65
C SER A 39 -10.07 -10.11 10.40
N LYS A 40 -10.58 -10.07 11.64
CA LYS A 40 -10.35 -8.97 12.59
C LYS A 40 -8.87 -8.73 12.87
N VAL A 41 -8.00 -9.70 12.60
CA VAL A 41 -6.54 -9.51 12.77
C VAL A 41 -5.99 -8.45 11.81
N PHE A 42 -6.62 -8.26 10.64
CA PHE A 42 -6.20 -7.26 9.66
C PHE A 42 -6.71 -5.84 9.97
N THR A 43 -7.57 -5.64 10.99
CA THR A 43 -8.05 -4.30 11.36
C THR A 43 -6.95 -3.42 11.93
N VAL A 44 -5.94 -4.02 12.57
CA VAL A 44 -4.75 -3.29 13.06
C VAL A 44 -3.97 -2.71 11.89
N ILE A 45 -3.77 -3.48 10.82
CA ILE A 45 -3.08 -3.03 9.60
C ILE A 45 -3.88 -1.93 8.91
N LYS A 46 -5.20 -2.12 8.80
CA LYS A 46 -6.11 -1.10 8.25
C LYS A 46 -6.02 0.21 9.05
N SER A 47 -5.98 0.13 10.38
CA SER A 47 -5.86 1.31 11.25
C SER A 47 -4.54 2.05 11.07
N ASP A 48 -3.43 1.32 10.93
CA ASP A 48 -2.11 1.91 10.71
C ASP A 48 -2.05 2.71 9.39
N ILE A 49 -2.52 2.09 8.29
CA ILE A 49 -2.59 2.74 6.97
C ILE A 49 -3.48 3.98 7.01
N ASN A 50 -4.66 3.89 7.62
CA ASN A 50 -5.56 5.04 7.79
C ASN A 50 -4.91 6.16 8.62
N GLY A 51 -4.17 5.80 9.68
CA GLY A 51 -3.43 6.76 10.49
C GLY A 51 -2.39 7.52 9.67
N ASN A 52 -1.64 6.81 8.82
CA ASN A 52 -0.65 7.43 7.93
C ASN A 52 -1.31 8.37 6.90
N ILE A 53 -2.39 7.93 6.23
CA ILE A 53 -3.15 8.76 5.29
C ILE A 53 -3.68 10.02 5.99
N THR A 54 -4.23 9.88 7.21
CA THR A 54 -4.77 10.99 7.99
C THR A 54 -3.69 12.01 8.33
N LYS A 55 -2.49 11.57 8.73
CA LYS A 55 -1.35 12.47 9.00
C LYS A 55 -0.92 13.24 7.76
N ILE A 56 -0.82 12.58 6.61
CA ILE A 56 -0.43 13.24 5.36
C ILE A 56 -1.50 14.25 4.92
N LYS A 57 -2.79 13.88 5.00
CA LYS A 57 -3.92 14.81 4.75
C LYS A 57 -3.87 16.04 5.66
N ALA A 58 -3.58 15.84 6.94
CA ALA A 58 -3.49 16.93 7.90
C ALA A 58 -2.37 17.92 7.55
N VAL A 59 -1.25 17.46 6.99
CA VAL A 59 -0.18 18.35 6.48
C VAL A 59 -0.61 19.03 5.18
N TYR A 60 -1.11 18.27 4.21
CA TYR A 60 -1.60 18.80 2.93
C TYR A 60 -2.63 19.93 3.11
N HIS A 61 -3.58 19.77 4.02
CA HIS A 61 -4.64 20.77 4.26
C HIS A 61 -4.18 22.06 4.95
N LYS A 62 -2.94 22.12 5.48
CA LYS A 62 -2.40 23.38 6.00
C LYS A 62 -2.17 24.40 4.90
N ASP A 63 -1.70 23.94 3.74
CA ASP A 63 -1.46 24.77 2.57
C ASP A 63 -1.44 23.93 1.27
N PRO A 64 -2.62 23.63 0.70
CA PRO A 64 -2.71 22.84 -0.53
C PRO A 64 -1.97 23.44 -1.73
N ALA A 65 -1.76 24.75 -1.76
CA ALA A 65 -1.05 25.44 -2.84
C ALA A 65 0.47 25.27 -2.71
N LYS A 66 0.98 25.10 -1.48
CA LYS A 66 2.37 24.73 -1.21
C LYS A 66 2.64 23.24 -1.40
N TYR A 67 1.68 22.39 -1.07
CA TYR A 67 1.85 20.92 -1.04
C TYR A 67 1.24 20.23 -2.26
N VAL A 68 1.53 20.75 -3.46
CA VAL A 68 0.97 20.23 -4.72
C VAL A 68 1.40 18.78 -4.94
N THR A 69 2.68 18.49 -4.73
CA THR A 69 3.25 17.15 -4.88
C THR A 69 3.70 16.54 -3.55
N LEU A 70 3.83 15.22 -3.51
CA LEU A 70 4.38 14.53 -2.34
C LEU A 70 5.83 14.97 -2.05
N GLN A 71 6.58 15.36 -3.08
CA GLN A 71 7.93 15.87 -2.94
C GLN A 71 7.95 17.22 -2.20
N ASP A 72 7.00 18.12 -2.53
CA ASP A 72 6.89 19.42 -1.85
C ASP A 72 6.69 19.25 -0.33
N ILE A 73 5.94 18.23 0.09
CA ILE A 73 5.76 17.90 1.52
C ILE A 73 7.09 17.52 2.14
N LEU A 74 7.85 16.61 1.53
CA LEU A 74 9.12 16.12 2.06
C LEU A 74 10.16 17.22 2.15
N GLU A 75 10.26 18.06 1.12
CA GLU A 75 11.21 19.17 1.08
C GLU A 75 10.87 20.26 2.10
N ALA A 76 9.59 20.63 2.20
CA ALA A 76 9.15 21.60 3.20
C ALA A 76 9.32 21.09 4.64
N GLU A 77 9.07 19.81 4.91
CA GLU A 77 9.33 19.23 6.24
C GLU A 77 10.83 19.11 6.53
N ARG A 78 11.66 18.83 5.53
CA ARG A 78 13.12 18.81 5.68
C ARG A 78 13.65 20.18 6.13
N GLU A 79 13.16 21.25 5.51
CA GLU A 79 13.52 22.62 5.90
C GLU A 79 12.97 22.98 7.29
N ALA A 80 11.74 22.59 7.61
CA ALA A 80 11.10 22.97 8.86
C ALA A 80 11.63 22.23 10.10
N TYR A 81 12.06 20.98 9.95
CA TYR A 81 12.46 20.11 11.06
C TYR A 81 13.97 19.81 11.11
N GLU A 82 14.73 20.23 10.11
CA GLU A 82 16.19 20.15 10.05
C GLU A 82 16.74 18.78 10.52
N ALA A 83 17.40 18.72 11.67
CA ALA A 83 18.06 17.52 12.19
C ALA A 83 17.09 16.40 12.63
N GLU A 84 15.80 16.70 12.85
CA GLU A 84 14.80 15.69 13.21
C GLU A 84 14.25 14.96 11.96
N TRP A 85 14.39 15.57 10.78
CA TRP A 85 14.00 14.96 9.51
C TRP A 85 14.95 13.81 9.14
N PRO A 86 14.47 12.67 8.58
CA PRO A 86 13.12 12.40 8.06
C PRO A 86 12.18 11.70 9.06
N LYS A 87 12.52 11.60 10.35
CA LYS A 87 11.73 10.83 11.34
C LYS A 87 10.58 11.64 11.95
N VAL A 88 9.90 12.46 11.15
CA VAL A 88 8.87 13.40 11.58
C VAL A 88 7.70 13.49 10.59
N GLY A 89 6.56 13.99 11.06
CA GLY A 89 5.50 14.51 10.21
C GLY A 89 4.92 13.55 9.16
N ALA A 90 4.51 14.13 8.04
CA ALA A 90 4.00 13.42 6.86
C ALA A 90 5.10 12.63 6.14
N THR A 91 6.36 13.05 6.21
CA THR A 91 7.51 12.30 5.69
C THR A 91 7.59 10.92 6.34
N LEU A 92 7.49 10.84 7.66
CA LEU A 92 7.49 9.56 8.36
C LEU A 92 6.21 8.75 8.05
N ALA A 93 5.05 9.41 8.00
CA ALA A 93 3.78 8.76 7.70
C ALA A 93 3.77 8.14 6.28
N LEU A 94 4.24 8.87 5.27
CA LEU A 94 4.32 8.40 3.89
C LEU A 94 5.38 7.29 3.75
N MET A 95 6.44 7.28 4.56
CA MET A 95 7.44 6.21 4.57
C MET A 95 6.84 4.87 4.98
N TRP A 96 5.97 4.87 6.00
CA TRP A 96 5.25 3.67 6.41
C TRP A 96 4.12 3.32 5.44
N LEU A 97 3.39 4.32 4.94
CA LEU A 97 2.34 4.12 3.96
C LEU A 97 2.86 3.45 2.69
N LYS A 98 3.97 3.92 2.08
CA LYS A 98 4.50 3.34 0.84
C LYS A 98 4.89 1.87 0.99
N ARG A 99 5.29 1.44 2.19
CA ARG A 99 5.57 0.01 2.49
C ARG A 99 4.28 -0.81 2.51
N GLY A 100 3.22 -0.31 3.15
CA GLY A 100 1.89 -0.93 3.10
C GLY A 100 1.33 -0.99 1.66
N LEU A 101 1.54 0.07 0.88
CA LEU A 101 1.14 0.11 -0.53
C LEU A 101 1.93 -0.91 -1.37
N ARG A 102 3.24 -1.03 -1.15
CA ARG A 102 4.07 -2.07 -1.78
C ARG A 102 3.60 -3.47 -1.43
N PHE A 103 3.18 -3.71 -0.19
CA PHE A 103 2.60 -5.00 0.20
C PHE A 103 1.35 -5.33 -0.65
N ILE A 104 0.43 -4.38 -0.80
CA ILE A 104 -0.76 -4.57 -1.66
C ILE A 104 -0.35 -4.85 -3.11
N GLN A 105 0.63 -4.09 -3.63
CA GLN A 105 1.15 -4.23 -5.00
C GLN A 105 1.66 -5.66 -5.25
N VAL A 106 2.57 -6.14 -4.40
CA VAL A 106 3.19 -7.46 -4.55
C VAL A 106 2.18 -8.59 -4.35
N LEU A 107 1.24 -8.45 -3.41
CA LEU A 107 0.19 -9.44 -3.17
C LEU A 107 -0.72 -9.57 -4.40
N LEU A 108 -1.23 -8.46 -4.91
CA LEU A 108 -2.11 -8.44 -6.08
C LEU A 108 -1.39 -8.93 -7.33
N GLN A 109 -0.14 -8.53 -7.54
CA GLN A 109 0.67 -8.98 -8.68
C GLN A 109 0.90 -10.49 -8.63
N SER A 110 1.30 -11.02 -7.47
CA SER A 110 1.50 -12.47 -7.26
C SER A 110 0.22 -13.28 -7.56
N LEU A 111 -0.95 -12.77 -7.18
CA LEU A 111 -2.23 -13.42 -7.49
C LEU A 111 -2.57 -13.38 -8.98
N ALA A 112 -2.27 -12.26 -9.66
CA ALA A 112 -2.50 -12.06 -11.08
C ALA A 112 -1.52 -12.83 -11.96
N ASP A 113 -0.31 -13.10 -11.48
CA ASP A 113 0.69 -13.94 -12.15
C ASP A 113 0.40 -15.44 -12.00
N GLY A 114 -0.63 -15.79 -11.21
CA GLY A 114 -1.04 -17.18 -10.99
C GLY A 114 -0.17 -17.95 -9.99
N GLU A 115 0.67 -17.25 -9.23
CA GLU A 115 1.49 -17.88 -8.20
C GLU A 115 0.60 -18.48 -7.10
N ARG A 116 0.86 -19.75 -6.76
CA ARG A 116 0.09 -20.49 -5.75
C ARG A 116 0.88 -21.68 -5.21
N ASP A 117 0.45 -22.20 -4.07
CA ASP A 117 0.87 -23.51 -3.58
C ASP A 117 0.06 -24.59 -4.31
N GLU A 118 0.70 -25.44 -5.12
CA GLU A 118 0.01 -26.50 -5.86
C GLU A 118 -0.66 -27.54 -4.94
N ASN A 119 -0.21 -27.68 -3.69
CA ASN A 119 -0.86 -28.55 -2.72
C ASN A 119 -2.10 -27.91 -2.09
N ASN A 120 -2.17 -26.57 -2.07
CA ASN A 120 -3.25 -25.80 -1.46
C ASN A 120 -3.65 -24.60 -2.34
N PRO A 121 -4.11 -24.83 -3.59
CA PRO A 121 -4.24 -23.76 -4.60
C PRO A 121 -5.30 -22.70 -4.28
N ASN A 122 -6.22 -23.01 -3.35
CA ASN A 122 -7.23 -22.07 -2.87
C ASN A 122 -6.75 -21.26 -1.64
N LEU A 123 -5.50 -21.39 -1.18
CA LEU A 123 -4.92 -20.52 -0.15
C LEU A 123 -4.06 -19.42 -0.79
N ILE A 124 -4.10 -18.22 -0.22
CA ILE A 124 -3.26 -17.09 -0.66
C ILE A 124 -2.06 -16.82 0.26
N ARG A 125 -1.71 -17.80 1.12
CA ARG A 125 -0.66 -17.64 2.13
C ARG A 125 0.71 -17.41 1.52
N VAL A 126 1.02 -18.07 0.40
CA VAL A 126 2.30 -17.89 -0.31
C VAL A 126 2.41 -16.47 -0.89
N ASN A 127 1.32 -15.94 -1.44
CA ASN A 127 1.26 -14.58 -1.99
C ASN A 127 1.41 -13.52 -0.89
N ILE A 128 0.70 -13.69 0.24
CA ILE A 128 0.80 -12.81 1.41
C ILE A 128 2.21 -12.84 2.00
N THR A 129 2.82 -14.02 2.09
CA THR A 129 4.19 -14.19 2.60
C THR A 129 5.18 -13.45 1.69
N LYS A 130 5.11 -13.67 0.37
CA LYS A 130 5.94 -12.97 -0.61
C LYS A 130 5.82 -11.45 -0.47
N ALA A 131 4.60 -10.94 -0.39
CA ALA A 131 4.34 -9.51 -0.21
C ALA A 131 4.94 -8.96 1.08
N TYR A 132 4.81 -9.71 2.19
CA TYR A 132 5.38 -9.32 3.48
C TYR A 132 6.91 -9.27 3.45
N GLU A 133 7.54 -10.28 2.87
CA GLU A 133 9.00 -10.37 2.78
C GLU A 133 9.61 -9.24 1.98
N GLN A 134 8.97 -8.86 0.87
CA GLN A 134 9.46 -7.80 0.00
C GLN A 134 9.19 -6.41 0.57
N ALA A 135 8.04 -6.19 1.22
CA ALA A 135 7.59 -4.85 1.60
C ALA A 135 7.86 -4.46 3.06
N LEU A 136 7.74 -5.40 4.01
CA LEU A 136 7.59 -5.08 5.44
C LEU A 136 8.58 -5.80 6.37
N LYS A 137 8.91 -7.06 6.10
CA LYS A 137 9.65 -7.94 7.02
C LYS A 137 10.94 -7.32 7.57
N ARG A 138 11.70 -6.62 6.72
CA ARG A 138 12.97 -5.97 7.11
C ARG A 138 12.81 -4.86 8.14
N TYR A 139 11.61 -4.28 8.27
CA TYR A 139 11.29 -3.19 9.18
C TYR A 139 10.56 -3.67 10.44
N HIS A 140 10.38 -4.99 10.62
CA HIS A 140 9.72 -5.58 11.76
C HIS A 140 10.72 -6.35 12.61
N GLY A 141 10.74 -6.07 13.91
CA GLY A 141 11.46 -6.85 14.90
C GLY A 141 10.85 -8.23 15.10
N TRP A 142 11.53 -9.06 15.90
CA TRP A 142 11.16 -10.46 16.12
C TRP A 142 9.70 -10.63 16.59
N VAL A 143 9.22 -9.76 17.49
CA VAL A 143 7.86 -9.81 18.03
C VAL A 143 6.82 -9.59 16.93
N VAL A 144 6.96 -8.52 16.14
CA VAL A 144 6.01 -8.19 15.07
C VAL A 144 6.03 -9.26 13.97
N GLN A 145 7.19 -9.83 13.64
CA GLN A 145 7.28 -10.96 12.72
C GLN A 145 6.49 -12.19 13.21
N LYS A 146 6.53 -12.50 14.52
CA LYS A 146 5.72 -13.59 15.09
C LYS A 146 4.22 -13.32 15.03
N VAL A 147 3.81 -12.07 15.31
CA VAL A 147 2.42 -11.65 15.16
C VAL A 147 1.95 -11.84 13.71
N PHE A 148 2.77 -11.45 12.73
CA PHE A 148 2.47 -11.67 11.31
C PHE A 148 2.30 -13.16 10.99
N SER A 149 3.21 -14.03 11.45
CA SER A 149 3.10 -15.48 11.21
C SER A 149 1.80 -16.06 11.78
N ALA A 150 1.36 -15.59 12.95
CA ALA A 150 0.07 -15.99 13.52
C ALA A 150 -1.11 -15.45 12.71
N ALA A 151 -1.05 -14.19 12.28
CA ALA A 151 -2.09 -13.55 11.46
C ALA A 151 -2.28 -14.25 10.10
N LEU A 152 -1.20 -14.77 9.51
CA LEU A 152 -1.23 -15.50 8.24
C LEU A 152 -2.16 -16.73 8.27
N LEU A 153 -2.35 -17.34 9.44
CA LEU A 153 -3.26 -18.48 9.59
C LEU A 153 -4.72 -18.08 9.34
N ALA A 154 -5.07 -16.81 9.58
CA ALA A 154 -6.39 -16.24 9.34
C ALA A 154 -6.56 -15.64 7.93
N ALA A 155 -5.59 -15.83 7.03
CA ALA A 155 -5.73 -15.45 5.63
C ALA A 155 -6.93 -16.19 4.99
N PRO A 156 -7.74 -15.50 4.17
CA PRO A 156 -8.90 -16.10 3.54
C PRO A 156 -8.50 -17.12 2.47
N TYR A 157 -9.50 -17.89 2.01
CA TYR A 157 -9.38 -18.60 0.74
C TYR A 157 -9.32 -17.62 -0.44
N ARG A 158 -8.62 -18.01 -1.51
CA ARG A 158 -8.48 -17.26 -2.77
C ARG A 158 -9.84 -16.90 -3.35
N SER A 159 -10.72 -17.89 -3.48
CA SER A 159 -12.10 -17.70 -3.94
C SER A 159 -12.87 -16.65 -3.12
N ASN A 160 -12.80 -16.73 -1.78
CA ASN A 160 -13.45 -15.76 -0.90
C ASN A 160 -12.86 -14.36 -1.03
N PHE A 161 -11.54 -14.26 -1.16
CA PHE A 161 -10.83 -13.00 -1.35
C PHE A 161 -11.21 -12.34 -2.68
N LEU A 162 -11.18 -13.09 -3.79
CA LEU A 162 -11.55 -12.58 -5.12
C LEU A 162 -13.03 -12.20 -5.21
N LYS A 163 -13.92 -12.98 -4.57
CA LYS A 163 -15.33 -12.61 -4.44
C LYS A 163 -15.51 -11.31 -3.65
N SER A 164 -14.75 -11.13 -2.56
CA SER A 164 -14.78 -9.90 -1.76
C SER A 164 -14.24 -8.69 -2.54
N LEU A 165 -13.16 -8.86 -3.31
CA LEU A 165 -12.65 -7.84 -4.22
C LEU A 165 -13.68 -7.43 -5.28
N SER A 166 -14.51 -8.38 -5.70
CA SER A 166 -15.63 -8.16 -6.63
C SER A 166 -16.91 -7.66 -5.94
N LYS A 167 -16.81 -7.18 -4.68
CA LYS A 167 -17.95 -6.69 -3.87
C LYS A 167 -19.09 -7.71 -3.74
N GLY A 168 -18.76 -8.99 -3.76
CA GLY A 168 -19.73 -10.09 -3.64
C GLY A 168 -20.40 -10.49 -4.96
N GLU A 169 -20.15 -9.79 -6.06
CA GLU A 169 -20.69 -10.13 -7.37
C GLU A 169 -20.09 -11.44 -7.90
N GLU A 170 -20.88 -12.17 -8.68
CA GLU A 170 -20.41 -13.34 -9.42
C GLU A 170 -19.66 -12.88 -10.67
N VAL A 171 -18.35 -12.70 -10.52
CA VAL A 171 -17.42 -12.36 -11.60
C VAL A 171 -16.51 -13.56 -11.82
N LYS A 172 -16.21 -13.90 -13.09
CA LYS A 172 -15.21 -14.93 -13.39
C LYS A 172 -13.87 -14.51 -12.80
N GLU A 173 -13.11 -15.47 -12.29
CA GLU A 173 -11.81 -15.20 -11.68
C GLU A 173 -10.88 -14.48 -12.68
N GLU A 174 -10.90 -14.89 -13.94
CA GLU A 174 -10.10 -14.31 -15.01
C GLU A 174 -10.41 -12.81 -15.22
N ASP A 175 -11.69 -12.44 -15.19
CA ASP A 175 -12.14 -11.04 -15.34
C ASP A 175 -11.76 -10.21 -14.10
N CYS A 176 -11.89 -10.79 -12.90
CA CYS A 176 -11.43 -10.15 -11.67
C CYS A 176 -9.92 -9.89 -11.71
N LEU A 177 -9.12 -10.87 -12.14
CA LEU A 177 -7.66 -10.73 -12.26
C LEU A 177 -7.26 -9.80 -13.39
N ALA A 178 -8.01 -9.72 -14.49
CA ALA A 178 -7.80 -8.72 -15.53
C ALA A 178 -7.96 -7.29 -14.97
N ASN A 179 -8.98 -7.05 -14.17
CA ASN A 179 -9.16 -5.76 -13.47
C ASN A 179 -8.03 -5.46 -12.49
N VAL A 180 -7.53 -6.48 -11.78
CA VAL A 180 -6.34 -6.35 -10.92
C VAL A 180 -5.12 -5.92 -11.74
N ARG A 181 -4.85 -6.57 -12.88
CA ARG A 181 -3.72 -6.21 -13.75
C ARG A 181 -3.85 -4.79 -14.26
N HIS A 182 -5.04 -4.36 -14.66
CA HIS A 182 -5.27 -2.99 -15.12
C HIS A 182 -4.98 -1.96 -14.01
N PHE A 183 -5.49 -2.19 -12.79
CA PHE A 183 -5.18 -1.37 -11.62
C PHE A 183 -3.68 -1.29 -11.34
N LEU A 184 -2.97 -2.42 -11.45
CA LEU A 184 -1.55 -2.53 -11.11
C LEU A 184 -0.62 -1.73 -12.03
N VAL A 185 -1.04 -1.36 -13.25
CA VAL A 185 -0.20 -0.62 -14.21
C VAL A 185 0.26 0.71 -13.59
N ASN A 186 -0.66 1.65 -13.40
CA ASN A 186 -0.31 2.97 -12.88
C ASN A 186 -0.03 2.94 -11.38
N TYR A 187 -0.68 2.04 -10.64
CA TYR A 187 -0.40 1.87 -9.22
C TYR A 187 1.08 1.54 -8.98
N THR A 188 1.64 0.57 -9.71
CA THR A 188 3.05 0.18 -9.55
C THR A 188 3.97 1.34 -9.89
N MET A 189 3.69 2.08 -10.96
CA MET A 189 4.50 3.25 -11.34
C MET A 189 4.52 4.34 -10.28
N VAL A 190 3.36 4.65 -9.69
CA VAL A 190 3.25 5.64 -8.61
C VAL A 190 4.02 5.18 -7.37
N ILE A 191 3.89 3.91 -6.97
CA ILE A 191 4.64 3.39 -5.82
C ILE A 191 6.15 3.41 -6.10
N ASP A 192 6.59 3.03 -7.30
CA ASP A 192 8.01 3.07 -7.70
C ASP A 192 8.57 4.50 -7.63
N ALA A 193 7.84 5.49 -8.16
CA ALA A 193 8.23 6.90 -8.10
C ALA A 193 8.36 7.41 -6.65
N ILE A 194 7.47 7.01 -5.74
CA ILE A 194 7.59 7.37 -4.32
C ILE A 194 8.83 6.73 -3.70
N TYR A 195 9.14 5.47 -4.01
CA TYR A 195 10.38 4.85 -3.50
C TYR A 195 11.63 5.55 -4.04
N GLU A 196 11.66 5.88 -5.32
CA GLU A 196 12.75 6.64 -5.96
C GLU A 196 12.91 8.02 -5.32
N MET A 197 11.81 8.74 -5.07
CA MET A 197 11.80 10.02 -4.35
C MET A 197 12.44 9.91 -2.96
N TYR A 198 12.07 8.89 -2.16
CA TYR A 198 12.66 8.67 -0.84
C TYR A 198 14.16 8.39 -0.89
N THR A 199 14.60 7.63 -1.90
CA THR A 199 16.04 7.38 -2.12
C THR A 199 16.76 8.66 -2.51
N ASN A 200 16.24 9.41 -3.46
CA ASN A 200 16.87 10.63 -3.98
C ASN A 200 16.97 11.74 -2.92
N LEU A 201 15.96 11.85 -2.05
CA LEU A 201 15.95 12.83 -0.96
C LEU A 201 16.70 12.35 0.30
N ASN A 202 17.17 11.09 0.34
CA ASN A 202 17.73 10.45 1.54
C ASN A 202 16.74 10.45 2.73
N ALA A 203 15.46 10.19 2.45
CA ALA A 203 14.36 10.18 3.42
C ALA A 203 14.06 8.78 4.00
N GLU A 204 14.70 7.72 3.49
CA GLU A 204 14.43 6.34 3.90
C GLU A 204 15.14 5.97 5.21
N LEU A 205 14.38 5.44 6.17
CA LEU A 205 14.93 4.94 7.45
C LEU A 205 14.80 3.41 7.58
N ASN A 206 15.82 2.76 8.12
CA ASN A 206 15.87 1.29 8.26
C ASN A 206 15.64 0.79 9.68
N TYR A 207 15.04 1.59 10.56
CA TYR A 207 14.72 1.14 11.93
C TYR A 207 13.58 0.12 11.92
N THR A 208 13.55 -0.74 12.94
CA THR A 208 12.53 -1.77 13.11
C THR A 208 11.49 -1.36 14.16
N VAL A 209 10.26 -1.86 13.98
CA VAL A 209 9.16 -1.79 14.97
C VAL A 209 8.80 -3.16 15.52
#